data_AF-A0A1F3NJ77-F1
#
_entry.id   AF-A0A1F3NJ77-F1
#
_cell.length_a   1.000
_cell.length_b   1.000
_cell.length_c   1.000
_cell.angle_alpha   90.00
_cell.angle_beta   90.00
_cell.angle_gamma   90.00
#
_symmetry.space_group_name_H-M   'P 1'
#
loop_
_entity.id
_entity.type
_entity.pdbx_description
1 polymer ?
#
loop_
_entity_poly.entity_id
_entity_poly.type
_entity_poly.pdbx_seq_one_letter_code
_entity_poly.pdbx_strand_id
1 'polypeptide(L)'
;PEDDSLEKLFNSGVISRKYVMERENLKIGFFSLLGVVADDDAAFAPPVTFSKQIPAAKKMVKELQSEKCDIIICLSHSGVSPDKNNNWAGEDFELAKKVKGIDVIISGHTHTKLDKPIIVNGIPVVQTGVYGQYIGKLTLIYNDGVVSVEDYSLIPVDDRIKGDESVNRRIEEQKEAITAEILAPLGLDYDRRIAETDFLLECNEEGNLHESNLGPLVADAIYNYINLHSKSGTDISIIAAGVIRDKIVPVFQSAPDIFRIMPMGEGKDGVPGYPLARLYVTGKELKSILEILMVAYKSNPDYYIYYSGLRVEFNPNKGLLRKISKIEIIAPDGSTRNVDFSKKNKYLYSITANSYMLEFIGIIKKMSFGLINIVPKDAEGNPIIDMKTAVVDLDESKEGLQEGKEWLALVEYLSSMKDKNNNGIPEIDDRYRKAIQTFFNVNTP
;
A
#
# COMPACT_ATOMS: atom_id res chain seq x y z
N PRO A 1 -12.77 13.88 17.75
CA PRO A 1 -14.08 13.30 17.38
C PRO A 1 -14.42 12.21 18.39
N GLU A 2 -15.56 12.35 19.09
CA GLU A 2 -16.10 11.26 19.91
C GLU A 2 -16.55 10.16 18.93
N ASP A 3 -15.72 9.13 18.75
CA ASP A 3 -16.10 7.95 17.99
C ASP A 3 -16.99 7.07 18.86
N ASP A 4 -18.24 7.53 19.02
CA ASP A 4 -19.28 6.80 19.73
C ASP A 4 -19.70 5.54 18.96
N SER A 5 -19.30 5.38 17.69
CA SER A 5 -19.74 4.27 16.86
C SER A 5 -19.08 2.97 17.30
N LEU A 6 -17.76 2.99 17.51
CA LEU A 6 -17.02 1.85 18.01
C LEU A 6 -17.43 1.51 19.45
N GLU A 7 -17.60 2.52 20.30
CA GLU A 7 -18.08 2.33 21.68
C GLU A 7 -19.48 1.70 21.69
N LYS A 8 -20.40 2.12 20.81
CA LYS A 8 -21.72 1.49 20.66
C LYS A 8 -21.61 0.02 20.24
N LEU A 9 -20.67 -0.33 19.35
CA LEU A 9 -20.44 -1.72 18.94
C LEU A 9 -19.87 -2.57 20.09
N PHE A 10 -19.00 -2.02 20.92
CA PHE A 10 -18.54 -2.68 22.16
C PHE A 10 -19.67 -2.83 23.18
N ASN A 11 -20.42 -1.76 23.43
CA ASN A 11 -21.51 -1.75 24.42
C ASN A 11 -22.68 -2.67 24.02
N SER A 12 -22.94 -2.83 22.73
CA SER A 12 -23.91 -3.79 22.20
C SER A 12 -23.39 -5.23 22.12
N GLY A 13 -22.10 -5.45 22.40
CA GLY A 13 -21.47 -6.78 22.36
C GLY A 13 -21.17 -7.29 20.95
N VAL A 14 -21.32 -6.46 19.91
CA VAL A 14 -20.93 -6.80 18.54
C VAL A 14 -19.41 -6.97 18.45
N ILE A 15 -18.66 -6.08 19.10
CA ILE A 15 -17.21 -6.22 19.27
C ILE A 15 -16.94 -6.63 20.71
N SER A 16 -16.14 -7.70 20.86
CA SER A 16 -15.69 -8.17 22.17
C SER A 16 -14.19 -8.42 22.17
N ARG A 17 -13.56 -8.20 23.33
CA ARG A 17 -12.13 -8.50 23.54
C ARG A 17 -11.84 -10.00 23.60
N LYS A 18 -12.87 -10.80 23.92
CA LYS A 18 -12.80 -12.25 23.99
C LYS A 18 -14.09 -12.90 23.54
N TYR A 19 -13.98 -14.14 23.12
CA TYR A 19 -15.11 -15.01 22.83
C TYR A 19 -14.84 -16.36 23.48
N VAL A 20 -15.85 -16.94 24.11
CA VAL A 20 -15.74 -18.24 24.75
C VAL A 20 -16.81 -19.14 24.17
N MET A 21 -16.42 -20.33 23.75
CA MET A 21 -17.33 -21.34 23.21
C MET A 21 -17.12 -22.68 23.90
N GLU A 22 -18.20 -23.44 24.01
CA GLU A 22 -18.17 -24.82 24.50
C GLU A 22 -18.41 -25.77 23.32
N ARG A 23 -17.53 -26.76 23.17
CA ARG A 23 -17.64 -27.81 22.15
C ARG A 23 -17.17 -29.14 22.72
N GLU A 24 -18.00 -30.17 22.63
CA GLU A 24 -17.66 -31.53 23.10
C GLU A 24 -17.10 -31.55 24.54
N ASN A 25 -17.68 -30.73 25.43
CA ASN A 25 -17.26 -30.50 26.82
C ASN A 25 -15.91 -29.78 27.03
N LEU A 26 -15.29 -29.25 25.97
CA LEU A 26 -14.15 -28.35 26.08
C LEU A 26 -14.61 -26.90 26.01
N LYS A 27 -14.06 -26.08 26.90
CA LYS A 27 -14.26 -24.63 26.91
C LYS A 27 -13.09 -23.94 26.22
N ILE A 28 -13.33 -23.38 25.04
CA ILE A 28 -12.31 -22.75 24.20
C ILE A 28 -12.46 -21.24 24.28
N GLY A 29 -11.41 -20.57 24.78
CA GLY A 29 -11.32 -19.13 24.88
C GLY A 29 -10.52 -18.53 23.74
N PHE A 30 -11.07 -17.50 23.11
CA PHE A 30 -10.43 -16.69 22.08
C PHE A 30 -10.21 -15.29 22.60
N PHE A 31 -9.08 -14.68 22.27
CA PHE A 31 -8.87 -13.25 22.44
C PHE A 31 -8.07 -12.69 21.26
N SER A 32 -8.24 -11.40 20.98
CA SER A 32 -7.64 -10.76 19.82
C SER A 32 -6.60 -9.70 20.18
N LEU A 33 -5.60 -9.53 19.32
CA LEU A 33 -4.55 -8.51 19.46
C LEU A 33 -4.27 -7.82 18.12
N LEU A 34 -3.90 -6.54 18.20
CA LEU A 34 -3.33 -5.74 17.11
C LEU A 34 -1.88 -5.41 17.47
N GLY A 35 -0.98 -5.50 16.49
CA GLY A 35 0.45 -5.21 16.67
C GLY A 35 0.77 -3.73 16.67
N VAL A 36 2.00 -3.39 17.02
CA VAL A 36 2.51 -2.00 16.98
C VAL A 36 2.65 -1.52 15.55
N VAL A 37 3.13 -2.37 14.64
CA VAL A 37 3.25 -1.99 13.23
C VAL A 37 1.86 -1.78 12.61
N ALA A 38 0.89 -2.64 12.95
CA ALA A 38 -0.49 -2.47 12.51
C ALA A 38 -1.18 -1.18 13.04
N ASP A 39 -0.76 -0.68 14.21
CA ASP A 39 -1.18 0.62 14.75
C ASP A 39 -0.60 1.77 13.91
N ASP A 40 0.70 1.72 13.60
CA ASP A 40 1.38 2.73 12.78
C ASP A 40 0.74 2.89 11.38
N ASP A 41 0.16 1.81 10.83
CA ASP A 41 -0.55 1.81 9.54
C ASP A 41 -2.00 2.34 9.61
N ALA A 42 -2.57 2.50 10.81
CA ALA A 42 -3.94 2.94 11.02
C ALA A 42 -4.06 4.48 11.00
N ALA A 43 -3.88 5.08 9.82
CA ALA A 43 -3.81 6.54 9.59
C ALA A 43 -4.99 7.38 10.15
N PHE A 44 -6.11 6.75 10.51
CA PHE A 44 -7.30 7.40 11.07
C PHE A 44 -7.73 6.82 12.43
N ALA A 45 -6.82 6.21 13.18
CA ALA A 45 -7.12 5.59 14.48
C ALA A 45 -7.74 6.51 15.56
N PRO A 46 -7.40 7.82 15.70
CA PRO A 46 -7.94 8.63 16.77
C PRO A 46 -9.48 8.73 16.74
N PRO A 47 -10.19 8.51 17.87
CA PRO A 47 -9.68 8.54 19.26
C PRO A 47 -9.25 7.19 19.84
N VAL A 48 -9.19 6.11 19.05
CA VAL A 48 -8.75 4.78 19.53
C VAL A 48 -7.30 4.85 20.01
N THR A 49 -7.01 4.12 21.10
CA THR A 49 -5.65 3.98 21.62
C THR A 49 -5.26 2.51 21.66
N PHE A 50 -4.00 2.24 21.37
CA PHE A 50 -3.47 0.89 21.35
C PHE A 50 -2.69 0.60 22.64
N SER A 51 -3.16 -0.39 23.39
CA SER A 51 -2.46 -0.84 24.59
C SER A 51 -1.24 -1.68 24.23
N LYS A 52 -0.23 -1.71 25.11
CA LYS A 52 0.93 -2.59 24.93
C LYS A 52 0.48 -4.06 24.83
N GLN A 53 0.88 -4.72 23.75
CA GLN A 53 0.47 -6.07 23.38
C GLN A 53 0.72 -7.11 24.49
N ILE A 54 1.96 -7.21 25.00
CA ILE A 54 2.34 -8.24 26.01
C ILE A 54 1.54 -8.10 27.32
N PRO A 55 1.42 -6.91 27.95
CA PRO A 55 0.53 -6.73 29.11
C PRO A 55 -0.93 -7.08 28.83
N ALA A 56 -1.47 -6.68 27.67
CA ALA A 56 -2.84 -6.96 27.29
C ALA A 56 -3.09 -8.48 27.16
N ALA A 57 -2.20 -9.19 26.48
CA ALA A 57 -2.26 -10.64 26.32
C ALA A 57 -2.23 -11.37 27.68
N LYS A 58 -1.32 -10.99 28.59
CA LYS A 58 -1.25 -11.57 29.94
C LYS A 58 -2.55 -11.37 30.73
N LYS A 59 -3.17 -10.20 30.58
CA LYS A 59 -4.48 -9.92 31.20
C LYS A 59 -5.55 -10.85 30.62
N MET A 60 -5.61 -10.99 29.29
CA MET A 60 -6.61 -11.83 28.63
C MET A 60 -6.48 -13.31 28.98
N VAL A 61 -5.25 -13.83 28.98
CA VAL A 61 -4.97 -15.21 29.42
C VAL A 61 -5.47 -15.42 30.86
N LYS A 62 -5.15 -14.51 31.78
CA LYS A 62 -5.61 -14.62 33.18
C LYS A 62 -7.13 -14.62 33.29
N GLU A 63 -7.82 -13.78 32.52
CA GLU A 63 -9.29 -13.76 32.49
C GLU A 63 -9.86 -15.08 31.98
N LEU A 64 -9.38 -15.59 30.84
CA LEU A 64 -9.86 -16.84 30.24
C LEU A 64 -9.57 -18.05 31.14
N GLN A 65 -8.42 -18.08 31.83
CA GLN A 65 -8.11 -19.09 32.84
C GLN A 65 -9.06 -19.01 34.04
N SER A 66 -9.42 -17.80 34.50
CA SER A 66 -10.39 -17.63 35.59
C SER A 66 -11.80 -18.11 35.22
N GLU A 67 -12.12 -18.08 33.93
CA GLU A 67 -13.34 -18.65 33.37
C GLU A 67 -13.25 -20.15 33.12
N LYS A 68 -12.13 -20.79 33.46
CA LYS A 68 -11.87 -22.22 33.28
C LYS A 68 -11.89 -22.65 31.81
N CYS A 69 -11.34 -21.83 30.92
CA CYS A 69 -11.09 -22.28 29.55
C CYS A 69 -10.01 -23.36 29.54
N ASP A 70 -10.27 -24.45 28.83
CA ASP A 70 -9.36 -25.57 28.64
C ASP A 70 -8.31 -25.27 27.56
N ILE A 71 -8.68 -24.46 26.57
CA ILE A 71 -7.83 -24.07 25.44
C ILE A 71 -7.95 -22.55 25.25
N ILE A 72 -6.82 -21.87 25.10
CA ILE A 72 -6.73 -20.42 24.89
C ILE A 72 -6.04 -20.13 23.54
N ILE A 73 -6.80 -19.54 22.62
CA ILE A 73 -6.35 -19.21 21.26
C ILE A 73 -6.22 -17.68 21.14
N CYS A 74 -5.07 -17.23 20.68
CA CYS A 74 -4.84 -15.83 20.31
C CYS A 74 -5.07 -15.63 18.81
N LEU A 75 -6.01 -14.76 18.46
CA LEU A 75 -6.24 -14.28 17.10
C LEU A 75 -5.49 -12.95 16.93
N SER A 76 -4.31 -13.00 16.34
CA SER A 76 -3.38 -11.86 16.31
C SER A 76 -3.25 -11.27 14.91
N HIS A 77 -3.23 -9.94 14.83
CA HIS A 77 -2.83 -9.19 13.65
C HIS A 77 -1.56 -8.38 13.97
N SER A 78 -0.49 -9.08 14.37
CA SER A 78 0.81 -8.48 14.72
C SER A 78 1.97 -9.07 13.91
N GLY A 79 1.85 -10.34 13.53
CA GLY A 79 2.65 -10.94 12.48
C GLY A 79 3.94 -11.61 12.90
N VAL A 80 4.43 -12.44 11.97
CA VAL A 80 5.66 -13.22 12.06
C VAL A 80 6.36 -13.22 10.70
N SER A 81 7.68 -13.09 10.66
CA SER A 81 8.48 -13.04 9.43
C SER A 81 9.91 -13.49 9.69
N PRO A 82 10.67 -13.93 8.67
CA PRO A 82 12.09 -14.21 8.83
C PRO A 82 12.89 -12.91 9.05
N ASP A 83 13.89 -12.96 9.92
CA ASP A 83 14.89 -11.91 10.06
C ASP A 83 15.93 -11.95 8.91
N LYS A 84 16.89 -11.03 8.94
CA LYS A 84 17.97 -10.94 7.93
C LYS A 84 18.86 -12.18 7.84
N ASN A 85 18.83 -13.05 8.84
CA ASN A 85 19.57 -14.30 8.90
C ASN A 85 18.65 -15.52 8.66
N ASN A 86 17.43 -15.31 8.17
CA ASN A 86 16.40 -16.31 7.93
C ASN A 86 15.91 -17.06 9.20
N ASN A 87 16.02 -16.46 10.38
CA ASN A 87 15.39 -16.99 11.60
C ASN A 87 14.00 -16.37 11.79
N TRP A 88 13.05 -17.15 12.31
CA TRP A 88 11.73 -16.61 12.65
C TRP A 88 11.80 -15.51 13.72
N ALA A 89 11.14 -14.40 13.43
CA ALA A 89 11.04 -13.21 14.27
C ALA A 89 9.66 -12.55 14.08
N GLY A 90 9.44 -11.39 14.69
CA GLY A 90 8.17 -10.66 14.63
C GLY A 90 7.46 -10.59 15.97
N GLU A 91 6.37 -9.83 16.02
CA GLU A 91 5.64 -9.55 17.26
C GLU A 91 5.01 -10.82 17.84
N ASP A 92 4.41 -11.67 17.01
CA ASP A 92 3.76 -12.91 17.47
C ASP A 92 4.77 -13.98 17.91
N PHE A 93 5.96 -14.00 17.31
CA PHE A 93 7.07 -14.83 17.78
C PHE A 93 7.52 -14.41 19.19
N GLU A 94 7.63 -13.10 19.43
CA GLU A 94 8.00 -12.57 20.75
C GLU A 94 6.87 -12.71 21.78
N LEU A 95 5.61 -12.66 21.34
CA LEU A 95 4.42 -12.93 22.16
C LEU A 95 4.47 -14.36 22.72
N ALA A 96 4.65 -15.36 21.85
CA ALA A 96 4.76 -16.76 22.23
C ALA A 96 5.93 -17.02 23.20
N LYS A 97 7.04 -16.28 23.08
CA LYS A 97 8.16 -16.38 24.03
C LYS A 97 7.83 -15.85 25.43
N LYS A 98 7.04 -14.78 25.52
CA LYS A 98 6.88 -13.97 26.75
C LYS A 98 5.58 -14.21 27.50
N VAL A 99 4.57 -14.79 26.85
CA VAL A 99 3.23 -14.99 27.43
C VAL A 99 2.92 -16.48 27.52
N LYS A 100 2.93 -16.99 28.75
CA LYS A 100 2.53 -18.37 29.07
C LYS A 100 1.01 -18.48 29.16
N GLY A 101 0.47 -19.67 28.88
CA GLY A 101 -0.96 -19.96 28.96
C GLY A 101 -1.75 -19.62 27.70
N ILE A 102 -1.06 -19.26 26.60
CA ILE A 102 -1.63 -19.31 25.26
C ILE A 102 -1.32 -20.70 24.71
N ASP A 103 -2.29 -21.36 24.10
CA ASP A 103 -2.11 -22.69 23.51
C ASP A 103 -1.87 -22.61 22.00
N VAL A 104 -2.42 -21.61 21.31
CA VAL A 104 -2.24 -21.40 19.86
C VAL A 104 -2.24 -19.91 19.53
N ILE A 105 -1.39 -19.50 18.58
CA ILE A 105 -1.46 -18.17 17.95
C ILE A 105 -1.79 -18.32 16.47
N ILE A 106 -2.90 -17.72 16.05
CA ILE A 106 -3.25 -17.54 14.64
C ILE A 106 -2.86 -16.11 14.27
N SER A 107 -1.77 -15.99 13.52
CA SER A 107 -1.08 -14.74 13.18
C SER A 107 -1.60 -14.13 11.87
N GLY A 108 -1.23 -12.89 11.58
CA GLY A 108 -1.66 -12.08 10.43
C GLY A 108 -0.67 -10.97 10.11
N HIS A 109 -1.10 -9.87 9.47
CA HIS A 109 -0.31 -8.67 9.18
C HIS A 109 0.85 -8.82 8.16
N THR A 110 1.81 -9.70 8.40
CA THR A 110 3.05 -9.81 7.59
C THR A 110 2.90 -10.55 6.26
N HIS A 111 1.69 -11.02 5.93
CA HIS A 111 1.40 -11.84 4.73
C HIS A 111 2.23 -13.13 4.59
N THR A 112 2.89 -13.58 5.66
CA THR A 112 3.73 -14.78 5.66
C THR A 112 2.89 -16.04 5.40
N LYS A 113 3.23 -16.76 4.35
CA LYS A 113 2.74 -18.12 4.10
C LYS A 113 3.57 -19.11 4.91
N LEU A 114 2.97 -19.76 5.91
CA LEU A 114 3.62 -20.83 6.66
C LEU A 114 3.13 -22.17 6.16
N ASP A 115 4.01 -23.00 5.57
CA ASP A 115 3.65 -24.38 5.21
C ASP A 115 3.67 -25.32 6.44
N LYS A 116 4.29 -24.88 7.55
CA LYS A 116 4.34 -25.58 8.84
C LYS A 116 4.21 -24.58 9.99
N PRO A 117 3.65 -24.97 11.14
CA PRO A 117 3.60 -24.09 12.31
C PRO A 117 5.01 -23.80 12.82
N ILE A 118 5.22 -22.58 13.31
CA ILE A 118 6.41 -22.25 14.07
C ILE A 118 6.13 -22.60 15.53
N ILE A 119 6.91 -23.53 16.10
CA ILE A 119 6.73 -23.93 17.50
C ILE A 119 7.64 -23.10 18.40
N VAL A 120 7.03 -22.31 19.29
CA VAL A 120 7.75 -21.42 20.22
C VAL A 120 7.32 -21.75 21.64
N ASN A 121 8.23 -22.30 22.45
CA ASN A 121 7.93 -22.76 23.82
C ASN A 121 6.71 -23.70 23.91
N GLY A 122 6.52 -24.55 22.89
CA GLY A 122 5.37 -25.45 22.79
C GLY A 122 4.11 -24.83 22.18
N ILE A 123 4.12 -23.52 21.88
CA ILE A 123 2.99 -22.80 21.30
C ILE A 123 3.15 -22.78 19.77
N PRO A 124 2.25 -23.39 18.98
CA PRO A 124 2.21 -23.22 17.54
C PRO A 124 1.74 -21.82 17.14
N VAL A 125 2.52 -21.19 16.25
CA VAL A 125 2.17 -19.98 15.52
C VAL A 125 1.91 -20.36 14.06
N VAL A 126 0.73 -20.02 13.54
CA VAL A 126 0.30 -20.31 12.16
C VAL A 126 -0.14 -19.05 11.42
N GLN A 127 0.02 -19.02 10.10
CA GLN A 127 -0.38 -17.90 9.24
C GLN A 127 -0.57 -18.40 7.80
N THR A 128 -1.57 -17.86 7.10
CA THR A 128 -2.09 -18.45 5.85
C THR A 128 -1.74 -17.65 4.59
N GLY A 129 -0.75 -16.77 4.66
CA GLY A 129 -0.45 -15.84 3.57
C GLY A 129 -1.45 -14.68 3.49
N VAL A 130 -1.92 -14.38 2.29
CA VAL A 130 -2.71 -13.17 1.98
C VAL A 130 -3.75 -13.43 0.87
N TYR A 131 -4.67 -12.49 0.65
CA TYR A 131 -5.65 -12.45 -0.45
C TYR A 131 -6.59 -13.65 -0.55
N GLY A 132 -6.74 -14.41 0.55
CA GLY A 132 -7.58 -15.61 0.54
C GLY A 132 -7.03 -16.73 -0.34
N GLN A 133 -5.74 -16.71 -0.71
CA GLN A 133 -5.12 -17.75 -1.54
C GLN A 133 -5.10 -19.13 -0.86
N TYR A 134 -5.16 -19.16 0.48
CA TYR A 134 -5.16 -20.38 1.26
C TYR A 134 -6.11 -20.29 2.46
N ILE A 135 -6.74 -21.43 2.79
CA ILE A 135 -7.41 -21.67 4.06
C ILE A 135 -6.51 -22.53 4.93
N GLY A 136 -6.19 -22.07 6.13
CA GLY A 136 -5.41 -22.84 7.10
C GLY A 136 -6.26 -23.87 7.83
N LYS A 137 -5.81 -25.14 7.85
CA LYS A 137 -6.39 -26.21 8.67
C LYS A 137 -5.36 -26.63 9.71
N LEU A 138 -5.61 -26.29 10.97
CA LEU A 138 -4.82 -26.75 12.13
C LEU A 138 -5.62 -27.79 12.91
N THR A 139 -5.05 -28.98 13.08
CA THR A 139 -5.64 -30.06 13.88
C THR A 139 -4.85 -30.19 15.17
N LEU A 140 -5.57 -30.10 16.29
CA LEU A 140 -5.02 -30.12 17.64
C LEU A 140 -5.52 -31.38 18.36
N ILE A 141 -4.63 -31.96 19.15
CA ILE A 141 -4.97 -32.98 20.14
C ILE A 141 -4.95 -32.32 21.51
N TYR A 142 -6.03 -32.52 22.27
CA TYR A 142 -6.15 -32.11 23.66
C TYR A 142 -6.17 -33.36 24.55
N ASN A 143 -5.16 -33.50 25.41
CA ASN A 143 -5.06 -34.61 26.37
C ASN A 143 -4.70 -34.06 27.75
N ASP A 144 -5.54 -34.29 28.76
CA ASP A 144 -5.29 -33.95 30.17
C ASP A 144 -4.76 -32.52 30.41
N GLY A 145 -5.37 -31.53 29.73
CA GLY A 145 -4.96 -30.13 29.86
C GLY A 145 -3.76 -29.72 29.00
N VAL A 146 -3.26 -30.62 28.14
CA VAL A 146 -2.15 -30.35 27.23
C VAL A 146 -2.64 -30.33 25.78
N VAL A 147 -2.39 -29.21 25.09
CA VAL A 147 -2.63 -29.05 23.66
C VAL A 147 -1.35 -29.40 22.88
N SER A 148 -1.51 -30.16 21.79
CA SER A 148 -0.43 -30.46 20.85
C SER A 148 -0.94 -30.43 19.41
N VAL A 149 -0.05 -30.14 18.46
CA VAL A 149 -0.39 -30.14 17.03
C VAL A 149 -0.31 -31.56 16.48
N GLU A 150 -1.39 -32.03 15.86
CA GLU A 150 -1.42 -33.27 15.09
C GLU A 150 -1.03 -33.02 13.64
N ASP A 151 -1.69 -32.04 13.00
CA ASP A 151 -1.49 -31.71 11.60
C ASP A 151 -1.71 -30.22 11.35
N TYR A 152 -1.03 -29.70 10.33
CA TYR A 152 -1.30 -28.39 9.79
C TYR A 152 -1.09 -28.39 8.28
N SER A 153 -2.08 -27.89 7.56
CA SER A 153 -2.03 -27.77 6.11
C SER A 153 -2.66 -26.48 5.63
N LEU A 154 -2.16 -25.98 4.51
CA LEU A 154 -2.75 -24.89 3.74
C LEU A 154 -3.54 -25.48 2.59
N ILE A 155 -4.85 -25.23 2.58
CA ILE A 155 -5.75 -25.64 1.52
C ILE A 155 -5.79 -24.49 0.51
N PRO A 156 -5.23 -24.65 -0.70
CA PRO A 156 -5.28 -23.61 -1.73
C PRO A 156 -6.71 -23.33 -2.16
N VAL A 157 -7.04 -22.06 -2.32
CA VAL A 157 -8.33 -21.60 -2.86
C VAL A 157 -8.13 -21.32 -4.34
N ASP A 158 -8.62 -22.23 -5.18
CA ASP A 158 -8.55 -22.15 -6.64
C ASP A 158 -9.71 -22.88 -7.31
N ASP A 159 -9.71 -22.88 -8.64
CA ASP A 159 -10.80 -23.39 -9.48
C ASP A 159 -10.97 -24.92 -9.44
N ARG A 160 -10.19 -25.64 -8.61
CA ARG A 160 -10.42 -27.08 -8.37
C ARG A 160 -11.66 -27.33 -7.50
N ILE A 161 -12.11 -26.33 -6.74
CA ILE A 161 -13.32 -26.40 -5.92
C ILE A 161 -14.34 -25.45 -6.53
N LYS A 162 -15.49 -26.00 -6.98
CA LYS A 162 -16.58 -25.16 -7.49
C LYS A 162 -17.07 -24.22 -6.37
N GLY A 163 -17.09 -22.92 -6.66
CA GLY A 163 -17.64 -21.92 -5.75
C GLY A 163 -19.11 -22.16 -5.44
N ASP A 164 -19.53 -21.78 -4.23
CA ASP A 164 -20.92 -21.87 -3.80
C ASP A 164 -21.81 -20.93 -4.63
N GLU A 165 -22.91 -21.45 -5.15
CA GLU A 165 -23.79 -20.70 -6.07
C GLU A 165 -24.46 -19.50 -5.39
N SER A 166 -24.76 -19.59 -4.09
CA SER A 166 -25.35 -18.47 -3.36
C SER A 166 -24.34 -17.35 -3.09
N VAL A 167 -23.08 -17.71 -2.81
CA VAL A 167 -21.98 -16.75 -2.67
C VAL A 167 -21.67 -16.09 -4.01
N ASN A 168 -21.58 -16.87 -5.09
CA ASN A 168 -21.32 -16.34 -6.44
C ASN A 168 -22.40 -15.34 -6.87
N ARG A 169 -23.68 -15.64 -6.62
CA ARG A 169 -24.76 -14.70 -6.92
C ARG A 169 -24.59 -13.37 -6.17
N ARG A 170 -24.22 -13.42 -4.89
CA ARG A 170 -23.94 -12.19 -4.10
C ARG A 170 -22.76 -11.41 -4.65
N ILE A 171 -21.74 -12.08 -5.18
CA ILE A 171 -20.61 -11.41 -5.84
C ILE A 171 -21.08 -10.69 -7.10
N GLU A 172 -21.87 -11.34 -7.95
CA GLU A 172 -22.43 -10.71 -9.16
C GLU A 172 -23.32 -9.50 -8.82
N GLU A 173 -24.17 -9.61 -7.79
CA GLU A 173 -24.96 -8.47 -7.28
C GLU A 173 -24.07 -7.29 -6.85
N GLN A 174 -22.90 -7.55 -6.24
CA GLN A 174 -21.95 -6.49 -5.88
C GLN A 174 -21.27 -5.88 -7.12
N LYS A 175 -20.96 -6.68 -8.15
CA LYS A 175 -20.41 -6.16 -9.41
C LYS A 175 -21.40 -5.24 -10.11
N GLU A 176 -22.68 -5.60 -10.14
CA GLU A 176 -23.75 -4.76 -10.68
C GLU A 176 -23.86 -3.44 -9.91
N ALA A 177 -23.83 -3.49 -8.57
CA ALA A 177 -23.86 -2.28 -7.74
C ALA A 177 -22.63 -1.38 -7.99
N ILE A 178 -21.42 -1.94 -7.99
CA ILE A 178 -20.18 -1.19 -8.30
C ILE A 178 -20.26 -0.57 -9.70
N THR A 179 -20.80 -1.31 -10.68
CA THR A 179 -20.99 -0.80 -12.04
C THR A 179 -21.93 0.39 -12.05
N ALA A 180 -23.10 0.28 -11.43
CA ALA A 180 -24.11 1.32 -11.44
C ALA A 180 -23.69 2.57 -10.64
N GLU A 181 -23.09 2.38 -9.47
CA GLU A 181 -22.83 3.46 -8.50
C GLU A 181 -21.49 4.16 -8.73
N ILE A 182 -20.47 3.43 -9.22
CA ILE A 182 -19.09 3.95 -9.31
C ILE A 182 -18.63 4.02 -10.76
N LEU A 183 -18.71 2.91 -11.52
CA LEU A 183 -18.04 2.82 -12.83
C LEU A 183 -18.80 3.53 -13.95
N ALA A 184 -20.13 3.35 -14.04
CA ALA A 184 -20.94 3.93 -15.12
C ALA A 184 -20.93 5.47 -15.12
N PRO A 185 -20.99 6.18 -13.97
CA PRO A 185 -20.78 7.64 -13.94
C PRO A 185 -19.43 8.10 -14.49
N LEU A 186 -18.41 7.24 -14.44
CA LEU A 186 -17.06 7.47 -14.95
C LEU A 186 -16.88 7.00 -16.41
N GLY A 187 -17.94 6.49 -17.05
CA GLY A 187 -17.87 5.92 -18.41
C GLY A 187 -17.20 4.55 -18.48
N LEU A 188 -17.12 3.85 -17.35
CA LEU A 188 -16.49 2.54 -17.18
C LEU A 188 -17.53 1.45 -16.91
N ASP A 189 -17.10 0.21 -17.03
CA ASP A 189 -17.88 -0.99 -16.74
C ASP A 189 -16.97 -2.05 -16.10
N TYR A 190 -17.53 -2.94 -15.28
CA TYR A 190 -16.76 -3.89 -14.49
C TYR A 190 -16.00 -4.90 -15.35
N ASP A 191 -16.61 -5.39 -16.43
CA ASP A 191 -16.07 -6.46 -17.28
C ASP A 191 -15.51 -5.93 -18.61
N ARG A 192 -15.63 -4.62 -18.87
CA ARG A 192 -15.04 -3.99 -20.04
C ARG A 192 -13.52 -4.13 -20.01
N ARG A 193 -12.96 -4.64 -21.11
CA ARG A 193 -11.52 -4.75 -21.35
C ARG A 193 -10.97 -3.36 -21.68
N ILE A 194 -9.99 -2.91 -20.90
CA ILE A 194 -9.37 -1.59 -21.01
C ILE A 194 -8.05 -1.66 -21.79
N ALA A 195 -7.22 -2.64 -21.48
CA ALA A 195 -5.96 -2.89 -22.17
C ALA A 195 -5.53 -4.34 -21.99
N GLU A 196 -4.56 -4.81 -22.77
CA GLU A 196 -3.96 -6.13 -22.64
C GLU A 196 -2.43 -6.09 -22.70
N THR A 197 -1.80 -7.15 -22.21
CA THR A 197 -0.34 -7.31 -22.26
C THR A 197 0.04 -8.78 -22.34
N ASP A 198 1.19 -9.08 -22.95
CA ASP A 198 1.80 -10.41 -22.97
C ASP A 198 2.96 -10.56 -21.95
N PHE A 199 3.24 -9.51 -21.17
CA PHE A 199 4.32 -9.47 -20.19
C PHE A 199 3.84 -8.98 -18.82
N LEU A 200 4.52 -9.46 -17.78
CA LEU A 200 4.25 -9.08 -16.39
C LEU A 200 4.69 -7.64 -16.13
N LEU A 201 3.82 -6.85 -15.50
CA LEU A 201 4.23 -5.61 -14.86
C LEU A 201 4.04 -5.70 -13.35
N GLU A 202 5.11 -5.49 -12.60
CA GLU A 202 5.09 -5.62 -11.14
C GLU A 202 6.00 -4.60 -10.44
N CYS A 203 5.70 -4.40 -9.15
CA CYS A 203 6.61 -3.78 -8.20
C CYS A 203 7.27 -4.89 -7.36
N ASN A 204 8.55 -5.18 -7.60
CA ASN A 204 9.25 -6.28 -6.94
C ASN A 204 9.84 -5.83 -5.58
N GLU A 205 8.97 -5.64 -4.58
CA GLU A 205 9.34 -5.19 -3.23
C GLU A 205 10.27 -6.16 -2.49
N GLU A 206 10.09 -7.47 -2.69
CA GLU A 206 10.94 -8.52 -2.10
C GLU A 206 12.26 -8.71 -2.86
N GLY A 207 12.36 -8.19 -4.08
CA GLY A 207 13.50 -8.33 -4.98
C GLY A 207 14.18 -6.99 -5.28
N ASN A 208 14.24 -6.62 -6.56
CA ASN A 208 14.93 -5.42 -7.00
C ASN A 208 13.93 -4.35 -7.48
N LEU A 209 13.62 -3.39 -6.61
CA LEU A 209 12.74 -2.27 -6.91
C LEU A 209 13.20 -1.39 -8.10
N HIS A 210 14.50 -1.39 -8.43
CA HIS A 210 15.03 -0.67 -9.59
C HIS A 210 14.72 -1.35 -10.93
N GLU A 211 14.33 -2.62 -10.90
CA GLU A 211 13.94 -3.43 -12.06
C GLU A 211 12.41 -3.52 -12.22
N SER A 212 11.64 -2.96 -11.28
CA SER A 212 10.18 -2.84 -11.38
C SER A 212 9.76 -1.94 -12.54
N ASN A 213 8.88 -2.45 -13.39
CA ASN A 213 8.37 -1.76 -14.58
C ASN A 213 6.98 -1.14 -14.38
N LEU A 214 6.22 -1.58 -13.39
CA LEU A 214 4.88 -1.04 -13.11
C LEU A 214 4.93 0.38 -12.53
N GLY A 215 5.85 0.63 -11.60
CA GLY A 215 5.99 1.94 -10.98
C GLY A 215 6.19 3.10 -11.98
N PRO A 216 7.15 3.00 -12.93
CA PRO A 216 7.32 4.01 -13.97
C PRO A 216 6.10 4.15 -14.89
N LEU A 217 5.38 3.07 -15.19
CA LEU A 217 4.12 3.13 -15.95
C LEU A 217 3.08 3.98 -15.23
N VAL A 218 2.89 3.76 -13.92
CA VAL A 218 1.93 4.53 -13.14
C VAL A 218 2.35 6.00 -13.03
N ALA A 219 3.65 6.27 -12.82
CA ALA A 219 4.15 7.64 -12.80
C ALA A 219 3.87 8.36 -14.13
N ASP A 220 4.15 7.72 -15.27
CA ASP A 220 3.82 8.25 -16.59
C ASP A 220 2.31 8.48 -16.76
N ALA A 221 1.47 7.58 -16.27
CA ALA A 221 0.02 7.74 -16.34
C ALA A 221 -0.45 9.00 -15.59
N ILE A 222 0.01 9.18 -14.34
CA ILE A 222 -0.30 10.38 -13.53
C ILE A 222 0.20 11.65 -14.24
N TYR A 223 1.43 11.61 -14.79
CA TYR A 223 2.02 12.75 -15.49
C TYR A 223 1.20 13.16 -16.71
N ASN A 224 0.82 12.19 -17.55
CA ASN A 224 0.01 12.45 -18.75
C ASN A 224 -1.38 12.97 -18.37
N TYR A 225 -2.05 12.30 -17.43
CA TYR A 225 -3.38 12.67 -16.99
C TYR A 225 -3.46 14.13 -16.50
N ILE A 226 -2.50 14.55 -15.67
CA ILE A 226 -2.47 15.91 -15.15
C ILE A 226 -2.17 16.94 -16.25
N ASN A 227 -1.25 16.63 -17.18
CA ASN A 227 -0.92 17.53 -18.27
C ASN A 227 -1.99 17.59 -19.37
N LEU A 228 -2.88 16.60 -19.46
CA LEU A 228 -4.03 16.61 -20.36
C LEU A 228 -5.21 17.40 -19.81
N HIS A 229 -5.51 17.25 -18.51
CA HIS A 229 -6.74 17.79 -17.93
C HIS A 229 -6.53 19.09 -17.14
N SER A 230 -5.41 19.24 -16.42
CA SER A 230 -5.14 20.47 -15.67
C SER A 230 -4.48 21.54 -16.54
N LYS A 231 -5.06 22.74 -16.61
CA LYS A 231 -4.50 23.87 -17.38
C LYS A 231 -3.06 24.20 -17.02
N SER A 232 -2.68 24.04 -15.76
CA SER A 232 -1.34 24.33 -15.26
C SER A 232 -0.37 23.16 -15.40
N GLY A 233 -0.85 21.97 -15.76
CA GLY A 233 -0.03 20.76 -15.95
C GLY A 233 0.83 20.38 -14.74
N THR A 234 1.90 19.62 -14.96
CA THR A 234 2.90 19.33 -13.94
C THR A 234 4.28 19.08 -14.55
N ASP A 235 5.34 19.51 -13.87
CA ASP A 235 6.72 19.25 -14.26
C ASP A 235 7.12 17.80 -13.94
N ILE A 236 6.62 17.25 -12.84
CA ILE A 236 7.03 15.95 -12.29
C ILE A 236 5.82 15.24 -11.69
N SER A 237 5.68 13.95 -11.99
CA SER A 237 4.84 13.05 -11.18
C SER A 237 5.71 12.06 -10.41
N ILE A 238 5.21 11.62 -9.26
CA ILE A 238 5.86 10.60 -8.44
C ILE A 238 4.83 9.63 -7.86
N ILE A 239 5.25 8.40 -7.64
CA ILE A 239 4.50 7.36 -6.92
C ILE A 239 5.45 6.51 -6.07
N ALA A 240 5.04 6.14 -4.86
CA ALA A 240 5.80 5.27 -3.97
C ALA A 240 5.54 3.79 -4.28
N ALA A 241 6.53 2.94 -4.04
CA ALA A 241 6.39 1.49 -4.17
C ALA A 241 5.26 0.97 -3.27
N GLY A 242 5.22 1.40 -2.01
CA GLY A 242 4.26 0.88 -1.02
C GLY A 242 2.78 1.20 -1.28
N VAL A 243 2.48 2.08 -2.25
CA VAL A 243 1.08 2.35 -2.69
C VAL A 243 0.67 1.49 -3.89
N ILE A 244 1.59 0.75 -4.51
CA ILE A 244 1.34 -0.19 -5.60
C ILE A 244 1.05 -1.57 -4.98
N ARG A 245 -0.20 -2.00 -4.99
CA ARG A 245 -0.70 -3.14 -4.18
C ARG A 245 -0.98 -4.41 -4.97
N ASP A 246 -0.92 -4.33 -6.29
CA ASP A 246 -1.12 -5.47 -7.19
C ASP A 246 -0.26 -5.30 -8.45
N LYS A 247 -0.31 -6.30 -9.33
CA LYS A 247 0.46 -6.41 -10.56
C LYS A 247 -0.45 -6.52 -11.77
N ILE A 248 0.07 -6.20 -12.95
CA ILE A 248 -0.60 -6.48 -14.22
C ILE A 248 -0.04 -7.79 -14.76
N VAL A 249 -0.87 -8.84 -14.79
CA VAL A 249 -0.49 -10.14 -15.34
C VAL A 249 -0.77 -10.24 -16.85
N PRO A 250 -0.08 -11.11 -17.61
CA PRO A 250 -0.24 -11.28 -19.07
C PRO A 250 -1.64 -11.71 -19.55
N VAL A 251 -2.59 -10.79 -19.58
CA VAL A 251 -3.98 -10.92 -20.08
C VAL A 251 -4.59 -9.52 -20.26
N PHE A 252 -5.87 -9.43 -20.63
CA PHE A 252 -6.62 -8.19 -20.57
C PHE A 252 -6.87 -7.74 -19.11
N GLN A 253 -6.99 -6.43 -18.91
CA GLN A 253 -7.31 -5.80 -17.64
C GLN A 253 -8.65 -5.06 -17.76
N SER A 254 -9.48 -5.13 -16.72
CA SER A 254 -10.67 -4.29 -16.55
C SER A 254 -10.44 -3.17 -15.53
N ALA A 255 -11.45 -2.32 -15.30
CA ALA A 255 -11.35 -1.22 -14.34
C ALA A 255 -11.06 -1.72 -12.91
N PRO A 256 -11.74 -2.75 -12.37
CA PRO A 256 -11.37 -3.39 -11.11
C PRO A 256 -9.94 -3.90 -11.06
N ASP A 257 -9.41 -4.49 -12.14
CA ASP A 257 -8.02 -4.96 -12.19
C ASP A 257 -7.04 -3.80 -12.01
N ILE A 258 -7.30 -2.69 -12.70
CA ILE A 258 -6.47 -1.48 -12.61
C ILE A 258 -6.62 -0.80 -11.24
N PHE A 259 -7.83 -0.77 -10.67
CA PHE A 259 -8.08 -0.22 -9.34
C PHE A 259 -7.28 -0.95 -8.26
N ARG A 260 -7.17 -2.29 -8.33
CA ARG A 260 -6.40 -3.10 -7.36
C ARG A 260 -4.94 -2.71 -7.27
N ILE A 261 -4.37 -2.07 -8.31
CA ILE A 261 -2.98 -1.63 -8.32
C ILE A 261 -2.77 -0.45 -7.35
N MET A 262 -3.73 0.49 -7.25
CA MET A 262 -3.69 1.60 -6.30
C MET A 262 -5.05 1.78 -5.60
N PRO A 263 -5.44 0.85 -4.69
CA PRO A 263 -6.80 0.76 -4.16
C PRO A 263 -7.04 1.66 -2.93
N MET A 264 -6.08 2.52 -2.59
CA MET A 264 -6.03 3.20 -1.30
C MET A 264 -6.71 4.56 -1.35
N GLY A 265 -7.42 4.87 -0.26
CA GLY A 265 -7.96 6.20 0.00
C GLY A 265 -9.35 6.44 -0.55
N GLU A 266 -9.89 7.59 -0.20
CA GLU A 266 -11.19 8.09 -0.65
C GLU A 266 -11.08 9.57 -0.99
N GLY A 267 -11.82 9.98 -2.02
CA GLY A 267 -12.04 11.38 -2.38
C GLY A 267 -13.29 11.96 -1.74
N LYS A 268 -13.44 13.28 -1.77
CA LYS A 268 -14.69 13.93 -1.31
C LYS A 268 -15.86 13.72 -2.27
N ASP A 269 -15.55 13.30 -3.49
CA ASP A 269 -16.50 12.95 -4.55
C ASP A 269 -17.13 11.56 -4.37
N GLY A 270 -16.73 10.81 -3.34
CA GLY A 270 -17.20 9.44 -3.10
C GLY A 270 -16.60 8.41 -4.06
N VAL A 271 -15.68 8.82 -4.95
CA VAL A 271 -14.96 7.91 -5.83
C VAL A 271 -13.76 7.34 -5.07
N PRO A 272 -13.57 6.00 -5.05
CA PRO A 272 -12.42 5.38 -4.41
C PRO A 272 -11.08 5.88 -4.96
N GLY A 273 -10.07 5.96 -4.09
CA GLY A 273 -8.73 6.46 -4.39
C GLY A 273 -8.43 7.80 -3.72
N TYR A 274 -7.19 8.02 -3.31
CA TYR A 274 -6.74 9.34 -2.88
C TYR A 274 -6.74 10.34 -4.04
N PRO A 275 -7.14 11.61 -3.80
CA PRO A 275 -7.04 12.65 -4.81
C PRO A 275 -5.59 12.97 -5.17
N LEU A 276 -5.35 13.28 -6.44
CA LEU A 276 -4.07 13.81 -6.93
C LEU A 276 -3.89 15.25 -6.45
N ALA A 277 -2.77 15.53 -5.82
CA ALA A 277 -2.39 16.83 -5.31
C ALA A 277 -1.07 17.30 -5.95
N ARG A 278 -0.86 18.62 -5.99
CA ARG A 278 0.30 19.26 -6.60
C ARG A 278 0.88 20.32 -5.67
N LEU A 279 2.19 20.32 -5.55
CA LEU A 279 2.94 21.32 -4.81
C LEU A 279 4.13 21.82 -5.60
N TYR A 280 4.70 22.91 -5.13
CA TYR A 280 5.80 23.59 -5.80
C TYR A 280 7.02 23.69 -4.91
N VAL A 281 8.20 23.48 -5.52
CA VAL A 281 9.50 23.52 -4.84
C VAL A 281 10.53 24.26 -5.70
N THR A 282 11.47 24.93 -5.05
CA THR A 282 12.62 25.51 -5.75
C THR A 282 13.55 24.41 -6.25
N GLY A 283 14.39 24.69 -7.26
CA GLY A 283 15.35 23.70 -7.78
C GLY A 283 16.30 23.14 -6.70
N LYS A 284 16.66 23.95 -5.70
CA LYS A 284 17.46 23.50 -4.55
C LYS A 284 16.69 22.53 -3.65
N GLU A 285 15.42 22.80 -3.39
CA GLU A 285 14.55 21.92 -2.60
C GLU A 285 14.30 20.61 -3.33
N LEU A 286 13.99 20.66 -4.64
CA LEU A 286 13.87 19.47 -5.50
C LEU A 286 15.11 18.58 -5.42
N LYS A 287 16.31 19.15 -5.57
CA LYS A 287 17.56 18.38 -5.39
C LYS A 287 17.63 17.71 -4.02
N SER A 288 17.26 18.43 -2.97
CA SER A 288 17.34 17.93 -1.59
C SER A 288 16.34 16.80 -1.34
N ILE A 289 15.14 16.91 -1.91
CA ILE A 289 14.10 15.86 -1.88
C ILE A 289 14.63 14.59 -2.55
N LEU A 290 15.11 14.69 -3.79
CA LEU A 290 15.58 13.53 -4.55
C LEU A 290 16.77 12.84 -3.86
N GLU A 291 17.72 13.59 -3.29
CA GLU A 291 18.85 13.00 -2.56
C GLU A 291 18.43 12.17 -1.32
N ILE A 292 17.36 12.58 -0.64
CA ILE A 292 16.82 11.82 0.50
C ILE A 292 16.04 10.60 0.02
N LEU A 293 15.17 10.76 -0.97
CA LEU A 293 14.36 9.66 -1.50
C LEU A 293 15.24 8.55 -2.10
N MET A 294 16.37 8.90 -2.71
CA MET A 294 17.38 7.95 -3.20
C MET A 294 17.97 7.02 -2.11
N VAL A 295 17.82 7.35 -0.82
CA VAL A 295 18.33 6.52 0.29
C VAL A 295 17.24 6.07 1.25
N ALA A 296 16.07 6.71 1.24
CA ALA A 296 14.92 6.41 2.11
C ALA A 296 14.49 4.94 2.02
N TYR A 297 14.47 4.38 0.80
CA TYR A 297 14.05 3.01 0.58
C TYR A 297 14.94 1.95 1.28
N LYS A 298 16.16 2.31 1.69
CA LYS A 298 17.07 1.41 2.42
C LYS A 298 16.60 1.12 3.84
N SER A 299 15.77 1.99 4.43
CA SER A 299 15.16 1.74 5.74
C SER A 299 13.82 1.03 5.63
N ASN A 300 13.03 1.35 4.61
CA ASN A 300 11.77 0.68 4.28
C ASN A 300 11.62 0.67 2.74
N PRO A 301 11.58 -0.50 2.08
CA PRO A 301 11.36 -0.62 0.63
C PRO A 301 10.18 0.19 0.09
N ASP A 302 9.11 0.35 0.88
CA ASP A 302 7.90 1.12 0.53
C ASP A 302 8.20 2.56 0.13
N TYR A 303 9.30 3.13 0.64
CA TYR A 303 9.71 4.51 0.38
C TYR A 303 10.47 4.68 -0.93
N TYR A 304 10.62 3.63 -1.74
CA TYR A 304 11.15 3.76 -3.09
C TYR A 304 10.16 4.53 -3.95
N ILE A 305 10.65 5.51 -4.72
CA ILE A 305 9.80 6.36 -5.53
C ILE A 305 10.10 6.12 -7.01
N TYR A 306 9.04 6.02 -7.80
CA TYR A 306 9.07 6.06 -9.25
C TYR A 306 8.67 7.45 -9.73
N TYR A 307 9.21 7.85 -10.88
CA TYR A 307 9.16 9.23 -11.34
C TYR A 307 8.76 9.30 -12.81
N SER A 308 8.12 10.41 -13.18
CA SER A 308 7.99 10.85 -14.58
C SER A 308 8.24 12.35 -14.68
N GLY A 309 8.58 12.82 -15.89
CA GLY A 309 8.86 14.24 -16.16
C GLY A 309 10.28 14.71 -15.79
N LEU A 310 11.20 13.79 -15.42
CA LEU A 310 12.59 14.16 -15.14
C LEU A 310 13.65 13.10 -15.49
N ARG A 311 14.90 13.57 -15.57
CA ARG A 311 16.12 12.77 -15.63
C ARG A 311 17.14 13.28 -14.62
N VAL A 312 17.83 12.38 -13.92
CA VAL A 312 18.80 12.74 -12.88
C VAL A 312 20.16 12.09 -13.16
N GLU A 313 21.21 12.90 -13.16
CA GLU A 313 22.59 12.41 -13.19
C GLU A 313 23.19 12.45 -11.78
N PHE A 314 23.66 11.30 -11.29
CA PHE A 314 24.20 11.19 -9.93
C PHE A 314 25.50 10.39 -9.84
N ASN A 315 26.26 10.63 -8.78
CA ASN A 315 27.48 9.89 -8.43
C ASN A 315 27.29 9.21 -7.06
N PRO A 316 27.19 7.86 -7.01
CA PRO A 316 26.94 7.13 -5.77
C PRO A 316 28.07 7.25 -4.75
N ASN A 317 29.29 7.57 -5.20
CA ASN A 317 30.49 7.66 -4.35
C ASN A 317 30.60 8.99 -3.58
N LYS A 318 29.71 9.96 -3.85
CA LYS A 318 29.65 11.21 -3.09
C LYS A 318 28.85 11.01 -1.79
N GLY A 319 29.15 11.85 -0.80
CA GLY A 319 28.44 11.89 0.48
C GLY A 319 26.96 12.26 0.34
N LEU A 320 26.18 12.06 1.41
CA LEU A 320 24.76 12.41 1.48
C LEU A 320 24.52 13.88 1.06
N LEU A 321 23.45 14.14 0.29
CA LEU A 321 23.10 15.45 -0.27
C LEU A 321 24.11 16.03 -1.27
N ARG A 322 25.03 15.20 -1.79
CA ARG A 322 26.06 15.59 -2.77
C ARG A 322 26.15 14.61 -3.95
N LYS A 323 25.23 13.65 -4.07
CA LYS A 323 25.24 12.63 -5.12
C LYS A 323 24.73 13.19 -6.44
N ILE A 324 23.69 14.01 -6.44
CA ILE A 324 23.06 14.57 -7.63
C ILE A 324 23.90 15.72 -8.17
N SER A 325 24.27 15.60 -9.44
CA SER A 325 25.05 16.57 -10.19
C SER A 325 24.21 17.41 -11.16
N LYS A 326 23.15 16.82 -11.72
CA LYS A 326 22.26 17.46 -12.68
C LYS A 326 20.86 16.87 -12.58
N ILE A 327 19.85 17.71 -12.75
CA ILE A 327 18.45 17.32 -12.91
C ILE A 327 17.94 18.03 -14.17
N GLU A 328 17.35 17.28 -15.08
CA GLU A 328 16.66 17.78 -16.27
C GLU A 328 15.17 17.51 -16.11
N ILE A 329 14.35 18.56 -16.22
CA ILE A 329 12.91 18.43 -16.39
C ILE A 329 12.62 18.14 -17.86
N ILE A 330 11.70 17.23 -18.12
CA ILE A 330 11.27 16.81 -19.45
C ILE A 330 9.80 17.20 -19.57
N ALA A 331 9.48 18.08 -20.52
CA ALA A 331 8.12 18.51 -20.81
C ALA A 331 7.38 17.47 -21.69
N PRO A 332 6.04 17.55 -21.82
CA PRO A 332 5.27 16.59 -22.62
C PRO A 332 5.66 16.54 -24.11
N ASP A 333 6.17 17.65 -24.67
CA ASP A 333 6.67 17.73 -26.05
C ASP A 333 8.10 17.17 -26.22
N GLY A 334 8.70 16.66 -25.14
CA GLY A 334 10.06 16.12 -25.10
C GLY A 334 11.15 17.18 -24.94
N SER A 335 10.81 18.47 -24.87
CA SER A 335 11.78 19.52 -24.58
C SER A 335 12.33 19.38 -23.15
N THR A 336 13.59 19.74 -22.96
CA THR A 336 14.27 19.57 -21.67
C THR A 336 14.78 20.87 -21.10
N ARG A 337 14.81 20.94 -19.76
CA ARG A 337 15.29 22.10 -19.02
C ARG A 337 16.11 21.70 -17.80
N ASN A 338 17.33 22.22 -17.74
CA ASN A 338 18.19 22.03 -16.58
C ASN A 338 17.64 22.76 -15.35
N VAL A 339 17.65 22.08 -14.21
CA VAL A 339 17.30 22.65 -12.91
C VAL A 339 18.50 23.39 -12.33
N ASP A 340 18.30 24.67 -12.00
CA ASP A 340 19.30 25.48 -11.29
C ASP A 340 19.17 25.31 -9.77
N PHE A 341 20.24 24.84 -9.14
CA PHE A 341 20.31 24.59 -7.69
C PHE A 341 20.73 25.82 -6.87
N SER A 342 20.98 26.96 -7.52
CA SER A 342 21.36 28.20 -6.86
C SER A 342 20.30 28.64 -5.85
N LYS A 343 20.73 29.00 -4.63
CA LYS A 343 19.85 29.59 -3.60
C LYS A 343 19.16 30.89 -4.07
N LYS A 344 19.74 31.56 -5.07
CA LYS A 344 19.21 32.80 -5.66
C LYS A 344 18.11 32.52 -6.68
N ASN A 345 18.08 31.33 -7.27
CA ASN A 345 17.02 30.96 -8.18
C ASN A 345 15.73 30.64 -7.41
N LYS A 346 14.65 31.33 -7.76
CA LYS A 346 13.33 31.20 -7.15
C LYS A 346 12.31 30.53 -8.07
N TYR A 347 12.75 30.05 -9.23
CA TYR A 347 11.90 29.28 -10.12
C TYR A 347 11.35 28.05 -9.39
N LEU A 348 10.05 27.85 -9.51
CA LEU A 348 9.30 26.79 -8.85
C LEU A 348 9.01 25.66 -9.83
N TYR A 349 9.29 24.44 -9.41
CA TYR A 349 8.97 23.20 -10.11
C TYR A 349 7.82 22.51 -9.39
N SER A 350 6.83 22.09 -10.15
CA SER A 350 5.69 21.35 -9.65
C SER A 350 5.99 19.86 -9.48
N ILE A 351 5.42 19.26 -8.43
CA ILE A 351 5.47 17.83 -8.16
C ILE A 351 4.05 17.37 -7.85
N THR A 352 3.58 16.36 -8.57
CA THR A 352 2.25 15.77 -8.40
C THR A 352 2.34 14.33 -7.90
N ALA A 353 1.47 13.98 -6.96
CA ALA A 353 1.28 12.62 -6.44
C ALA A 353 -0.13 12.50 -5.85
N ASN A 354 -0.49 11.33 -5.33
CA ASN A 354 -1.65 11.26 -4.44
C ASN A 354 -1.44 12.09 -3.15
N SER A 355 -2.54 12.56 -2.55
CA SER A 355 -2.52 13.46 -1.40
C SER A 355 -1.85 12.85 -0.18
N TYR A 356 -2.02 11.55 0.06
CA TYR A 356 -1.36 10.81 1.15
C TYR A 356 0.16 10.90 1.06
N MET A 357 0.72 10.71 -0.14
CA MET A 357 2.17 10.76 -0.35
C MET A 357 2.74 12.18 -0.22
N LEU A 358 1.94 13.24 -0.48
CA LEU A 358 2.41 14.60 -0.26
C LEU A 358 2.45 14.99 1.22
N GLU A 359 1.64 14.36 2.08
CA GLU A 359 1.81 14.46 3.54
C GLU A 359 3.18 13.89 3.99
N PHE A 360 3.73 12.92 3.25
CA PHE A 360 5.04 12.34 3.48
C PHE A 360 6.20 13.35 3.36
N ILE A 361 6.02 14.51 2.71
CA ILE A 361 7.04 15.57 2.70
C ILE A 361 7.30 16.13 4.09
N GLY A 362 6.29 16.12 4.99
CA GLY A 362 6.49 16.42 6.40
C GLY A 362 7.40 15.40 7.10
N ILE A 363 7.40 14.15 6.66
CA ILE A 363 8.24 13.06 7.17
C ILE A 363 9.68 13.19 6.66
N ILE A 364 9.92 13.71 5.46
CA ILE A 364 11.28 13.98 4.93
C ILE A 364 12.08 14.89 5.87
N LYS A 365 11.43 15.86 6.53
CA LYS A 365 12.08 16.69 7.56
C LYS A 365 12.58 15.87 8.76
N LYS A 366 11.80 14.87 9.21
CA LYS A 366 12.19 13.94 10.28
C LYS A 366 13.33 13.01 9.82
N MET A 367 13.19 12.41 8.63
CA MET A 367 14.19 11.49 8.06
C MET A 367 15.53 12.16 7.78
N SER A 368 15.52 13.46 7.46
CA SER A 368 16.75 14.25 7.28
C SER A 368 17.34 14.76 8.59
N PHE A 369 16.82 14.39 9.76
CA PHE A 369 17.22 14.93 11.07
C PHE A 369 17.21 16.47 11.13
N GLY A 370 16.30 17.10 10.39
CA GLY A 370 16.21 18.56 10.26
C GLY A 370 17.29 19.21 9.38
N LEU A 371 18.15 18.42 8.71
CA LEU A 371 19.16 18.94 7.77
C LEU A 371 18.55 19.63 6.55
N ILE A 372 17.30 19.30 6.23
CA ILE A 372 16.57 19.86 5.10
C ILE A 372 15.28 20.51 5.62
N ASN A 373 15.11 21.78 5.26
CA ASN A 373 13.85 22.49 5.44
C ASN A 373 13.18 22.62 4.07
N ILE A 374 12.26 21.70 3.77
CA ILE A 374 11.37 21.80 2.62
C ILE A 374 10.08 22.46 3.10
N VAL A 375 9.68 23.51 2.42
CA VAL A 375 8.37 24.14 2.62
C VAL A 375 7.56 23.87 1.36
N PRO A 376 6.50 23.04 1.42
CA PRO A 376 5.54 22.88 0.32
C PRO A 376 4.93 24.24 -0.04
N LYS A 377 4.78 24.53 -1.32
CA LYS A 377 4.25 25.81 -1.80
C LYS A 377 3.15 25.63 -2.83
N ASP A 378 2.31 26.66 -2.99
CA ASP A 378 1.43 26.86 -4.13
C ASP A 378 2.20 27.39 -5.36
N ALA A 379 1.49 27.65 -6.46
CA ALA A 379 2.08 28.11 -7.71
C ALA A 379 2.72 29.50 -7.59
N GLU A 380 2.22 30.32 -6.67
CA GLU A 380 2.68 31.67 -6.35
C GLU A 380 3.87 31.67 -5.38
N GLY A 381 4.21 30.51 -4.81
CA GLY A 381 5.32 30.33 -3.88
C GLY A 381 4.95 30.55 -2.41
N ASN A 382 3.67 30.69 -2.07
CA ASN A 382 3.21 30.78 -0.70
C ASN A 382 3.24 29.40 -0.03
N PRO A 383 3.64 29.30 1.25
CA PRO A 383 3.63 28.04 1.97
C PRO A 383 2.23 27.41 2.07
N ILE A 384 2.13 26.11 1.77
CA ILE A 384 0.93 25.31 2.02
C ILE A 384 1.03 24.71 3.42
N ILE A 385 0.01 24.95 4.25
CA ILE A 385 -0.10 24.41 5.61
C ILE A 385 -1.03 23.19 5.64
N ASP A 386 -2.16 23.27 4.93
CA ASP A 386 -3.13 22.19 4.79
C ASP A 386 -3.00 21.54 3.41
N MET A 387 -2.53 20.29 3.36
CA MET A 387 -2.35 19.56 2.10
C MET A 387 -3.67 19.31 1.37
N LYS A 388 -4.82 19.38 2.05
CA LYS A 388 -6.14 19.25 1.42
C LYS A 388 -6.44 20.38 0.43
N THR A 389 -5.75 21.52 0.54
CA THR A 389 -5.86 22.63 -0.42
C THR A 389 -4.95 22.47 -1.63
N ALA A 390 -4.10 21.43 -1.65
CA ALA A 390 -3.17 21.16 -2.74
C ALA A 390 -3.74 20.22 -3.81
N VAL A 391 -4.99 19.75 -3.65
CA VAL A 391 -5.65 18.88 -4.63
C VAL A 391 -5.77 19.59 -5.97
N VAL A 392 -5.44 18.88 -7.05
CA VAL A 392 -5.52 19.41 -8.41
C VAL A 392 -6.97 19.34 -8.88
N ASP A 393 -7.49 20.49 -9.31
CA ASP A 393 -8.71 20.55 -10.08
C ASP A 393 -8.42 20.18 -11.54
N LEU A 394 -9.05 19.10 -12.00
CA LEU A 394 -8.90 18.61 -13.36
C LEU A 394 -9.83 19.28 -14.38
N ASP A 395 -10.84 20.02 -13.92
CA ASP A 395 -11.76 20.70 -14.83
C ASP A 395 -12.35 21.95 -14.19
N GLU A 396 -11.53 23.00 -14.11
CA GLU A 396 -11.91 24.33 -13.58
C GLU A 396 -13.13 24.97 -14.28
N SER A 397 -13.63 24.38 -15.37
CA SER A 397 -14.86 24.83 -16.04
C SER A 397 -16.14 24.32 -15.36
N LYS A 398 -16.04 23.29 -14.53
CA LYS A 398 -17.15 22.71 -13.76
C LYS A 398 -17.19 23.30 -12.36
N GLU A 399 -18.37 23.25 -11.76
CA GLU A 399 -18.55 23.69 -10.37
C GLU A 399 -18.00 22.66 -9.39
N GLY A 400 -17.30 23.13 -8.36
CA GLY A 400 -16.66 22.27 -7.35
C GLY A 400 -15.29 21.78 -7.81
N LEU A 401 -14.65 20.96 -6.98
CA LEU A 401 -13.33 20.40 -7.26
C LEU A 401 -13.48 19.07 -8.01
N GLN A 402 -12.87 18.94 -9.19
CA GLN A 402 -12.87 17.68 -9.95
C GLN A 402 -11.59 16.91 -9.65
N GLU A 403 -11.70 15.97 -8.70
CA GLU A 403 -10.55 15.21 -8.20
C GLU A 403 -10.05 14.17 -9.21
N GLY A 404 -8.74 14.16 -9.45
CA GLY A 404 -8.06 13.06 -10.13
C GLY A 404 -7.70 11.92 -9.21
N LYS A 405 -7.72 10.68 -9.70
CA LYS A 405 -7.27 9.48 -8.97
C LYS A 405 -6.18 8.76 -9.76
N GLU A 406 -5.25 8.10 -9.07
CA GLU A 406 -4.13 7.39 -9.72
C GLU A 406 -4.63 6.25 -10.63
N TRP A 407 -5.62 5.47 -10.18
CA TRP A 407 -6.16 4.37 -10.98
C TRP A 407 -6.94 4.87 -12.21
N LEU A 408 -7.62 6.03 -12.11
CA LEU A 408 -8.26 6.67 -13.27
C LEU A 408 -7.24 7.18 -14.28
N ALA A 409 -6.15 7.79 -13.79
CA ALA A 409 -5.04 8.19 -14.64
C ALA A 409 -4.47 6.98 -15.40
N LEU A 410 -4.32 5.83 -14.73
CA LEU A 410 -3.85 4.59 -15.36
C LEU A 410 -4.86 4.03 -16.36
N VAL A 411 -6.16 4.01 -16.04
CA VAL A 411 -7.23 3.60 -16.97
C VAL A 411 -7.18 4.42 -18.26
N GLU A 412 -7.13 5.74 -18.16
CA GLU A 412 -7.09 6.62 -19.33
C GLU A 412 -5.79 6.43 -20.12
N TYR A 413 -4.67 6.36 -19.41
CA TYR A 413 -3.36 6.19 -20.04
C TYR A 413 -3.27 4.89 -20.84
N LEU A 414 -3.71 3.77 -20.26
CA LEU A 414 -3.78 2.49 -20.94
C LEU A 414 -4.77 2.49 -22.12
N SER A 415 -5.95 3.12 -21.94
CA SER A 415 -6.95 3.25 -23.00
C SER A 415 -6.47 4.07 -24.20
N SER A 416 -5.51 4.98 -23.98
CA SER A 416 -4.93 5.83 -25.02
C SER A 416 -3.85 5.14 -25.86
N MET A 417 -3.42 3.94 -25.46
CA MET A 417 -2.38 3.19 -26.16
C MET A 417 -2.87 2.66 -27.51
N LYS A 418 -1.93 2.20 -28.34
CA LYS A 418 -2.25 1.67 -29.67
C LYS A 418 -2.82 0.27 -29.55
N ASP A 419 -3.87 -0.01 -30.31
CA ASP A 419 -4.33 -1.35 -30.67
C ASP A 419 -3.53 -1.84 -31.90
N LYS A 420 -2.41 -2.52 -31.63
CA LYS A 420 -1.42 -3.01 -32.60
C LYS A 420 -1.97 -4.20 -33.38
N ASN A 421 -2.80 -5.03 -32.75
CA ASN A 421 -3.34 -6.25 -33.36
C ASN A 421 -4.75 -6.08 -33.98
N ASN A 422 -5.37 -4.91 -33.80
CA ASN A 422 -6.70 -4.52 -34.28
C ASN A 422 -7.86 -5.37 -33.72
N ASN A 423 -7.74 -5.84 -32.47
CA ASN A 423 -8.81 -6.59 -31.78
C ASN A 423 -9.79 -5.70 -31.00
N GLY A 424 -9.60 -4.39 -31.01
CA GLY A 424 -10.38 -3.40 -30.28
C GLY A 424 -9.90 -3.14 -28.85
N ILE A 425 -8.74 -3.69 -28.44
CA ILE A 425 -8.16 -3.56 -27.11
C ILE A 425 -6.73 -3.03 -27.25
N PRO A 426 -6.40 -1.87 -26.66
CA PRO A 426 -5.03 -1.37 -26.65
C PRO A 426 -4.04 -2.33 -25.97
N GLU A 427 -2.83 -2.46 -26.51
CA GLU A 427 -1.75 -3.20 -25.84
C GLU A 427 -0.80 -2.27 -25.09
N ILE A 428 -0.40 -2.70 -23.89
CA ILE A 428 0.60 -1.99 -23.09
C ILE A 428 1.89 -1.84 -23.90
N ASP A 429 2.43 -0.62 -23.95
CA ASP A 429 3.62 -0.29 -24.74
C ASP A 429 4.84 -1.13 -24.33
N ASP A 430 5.55 -1.67 -25.32
CA ASP A 430 6.71 -2.55 -25.10
C ASP A 430 7.86 -1.85 -24.36
N ARG A 431 7.87 -0.51 -24.31
CA ARG A 431 8.80 0.27 -23.49
C ARG A 431 8.75 -0.10 -22.01
N TYR A 432 7.60 -0.60 -21.53
CA TYR A 432 7.42 -1.05 -20.15
C TYR A 432 7.78 -2.53 -19.94
N ARG A 433 8.28 -3.25 -20.95
CA ARG A 433 8.86 -4.60 -20.70
C ARG A 433 10.05 -4.57 -19.75
N LYS A 434 10.69 -3.41 -19.60
CA LYS A 434 11.81 -3.18 -18.68
C LYS A 434 11.54 -1.93 -17.87
N ALA A 435 12.14 -1.85 -16.69
CA ALA A 435 12.08 -0.66 -15.87
C ALA A 435 12.68 0.56 -16.60
N ILE A 436 11.88 1.62 -16.69
CA ILE A 436 12.33 2.92 -17.17
C ILE A 436 13.16 3.57 -16.07
N GLN A 437 14.41 3.92 -16.41
CA GLN A 437 15.36 4.49 -15.46
C GLN A 437 15.26 6.02 -15.43
N THR A 438 15.12 6.58 -14.23
CA THR A 438 15.17 8.05 -14.00
C THR A 438 16.58 8.52 -13.61
N PHE A 439 17.32 7.67 -12.89
CA PHE A 439 18.63 8.00 -12.33
C PHE A 439 19.76 7.33 -13.12
N PHE A 440 20.70 8.14 -13.60
CA PHE A 440 21.81 7.71 -14.42
C PHE A 440 23.13 7.97 -13.68
N ASN A 441 23.92 6.91 -13.52
CA ASN A 441 25.22 7.01 -12.85
C ASN A 441 26.27 7.53 -13.83
N VAL A 442 26.81 8.72 -13.54
CA VAL A 442 27.81 9.41 -14.39
C VAL A 442 29.20 8.77 -14.39
N ASN A 443 29.43 7.69 -13.61
CA ASN A 443 30.65 6.88 -13.65
C ASN A 443 30.47 5.55 -14.39
N THR A 444 29.35 5.32 -15.06
CA THR A 444 29.18 4.14 -15.91
C THR A 444 29.75 4.51 -17.29
N PRO A 445 30.77 3.80 -17.79
CA PRO A 445 31.40 4.12 -19.08
C PRO A 445 30.43 4.09 -20.25
#